data_AF-A0A9L0JIR1-F1
#
_entry.id   AF-A0A9L0JIR1-F1
#
_cell.length_a   1.000
_cell.length_b   1.000
_cell.length_c   1.000
_cell.angle_alpha   90.00
_cell.angle_beta   90.00
_cell.angle_gamma   90.00
#
_symmetry.space_group_name_H-M   'P 1'
#
loop_
_entity.id
_entity.type
_entity.pdbx_description
1 polymer ?
#
loop_
_entity_poly.entity_id
_entity_poly.type
_entity_poly.pdbx_seq_one_letter_code
_entity_poly.pdbx_strand_id
1 'polypeptide(L)'
;DSRIHACLYFIAPTGHSLKSLDLVTMKKLDSKVNIIPIIAKSDAISKSELTKFKIKITSELVSNGVQIYQFPTDDESVAEINGTMNAHLPFAVIGSTEELKIGNKMMKARQYPWGTVQVENEAHCDFVKLREMLIRVNMEDLREQTHSRHYELYRRCKLEEMGFKDTDPDSKPFSLQETYEAKRNEFLGELQKKEEEMRQMFVQRVKEKEAELKEAEKELHEKFDRLKKLHQDEKKKLEDKKKSLDDEVNAFKQRKTAAELLQSQGSQAGGSQTLKRDKEKKK
;
A
#
# COMPACT_ATOMS: atom_id res chain seq x y z
N ASP A 1 -5.15 -26.24 -15.45
CA ASP A 1 -6.30 -25.40 -15.10
C ASP A 1 -6.15 -24.99 -13.64
N SER A 2 -6.33 -23.70 -13.32
CA SER A 2 -6.19 -23.14 -11.97
C SER A 2 -7.49 -22.55 -11.42
N ARG A 3 -8.63 -22.77 -12.12
CA ARG A 3 -9.96 -22.38 -11.65
C ARG A 3 -10.32 -23.14 -10.37
N ILE A 4 -11.08 -22.49 -9.48
CA ILE A 4 -11.52 -23.08 -8.21
C ILE A 4 -12.78 -23.90 -8.48
N HIS A 5 -12.66 -25.22 -8.42
CA HIS A 5 -13.77 -26.13 -8.74
C HIS A 5 -14.79 -26.30 -7.60
N ALA A 6 -14.38 -26.06 -6.35
CA ALA A 6 -15.21 -26.18 -5.16
C ALA A 6 -14.76 -25.21 -4.06
N CYS A 7 -15.71 -24.65 -3.32
CA CYS A 7 -15.47 -23.81 -2.15
C CYS A 7 -16.08 -24.46 -0.91
N LEU A 8 -15.22 -25.00 -0.03
CA LEU A 8 -15.65 -25.55 1.26
C LEU A 8 -15.89 -24.41 2.25
N TYR A 9 -17.15 -24.07 2.52
CA TYR A 9 -17.51 -22.97 3.40
C TYR A 9 -17.73 -23.45 4.83
N PHE A 10 -16.76 -23.17 5.71
CA PHE A 10 -16.81 -23.55 7.13
C PHE A 10 -17.72 -22.63 7.94
N ILE A 11 -18.89 -23.15 8.32
CA ILE A 11 -19.84 -22.51 9.22
C ILE A 11 -19.44 -22.82 10.67
N ALA A 12 -19.45 -21.79 11.53
CA ALA A 12 -19.11 -21.95 12.94
C ALA A 12 -20.21 -22.75 13.70
N PRO A 13 -19.84 -23.66 14.62
CA PRO A 13 -20.78 -24.48 15.36
C PRO A 13 -21.47 -23.69 16.50
N THR A 14 -22.35 -22.77 16.16
CA THR A 14 -23.08 -21.93 17.14
C THR A 14 -24.37 -22.58 17.67
N GLY A 15 -24.94 -23.56 16.96
CA GLY A 15 -26.23 -24.17 17.29
C GLY A 15 -27.45 -23.25 17.10
N HIS A 16 -27.27 -22.04 16.56
CA HIS A 16 -28.31 -21.02 16.41
C HIS A 16 -28.74 -20.84 14.95
N SER A 17 -28.30 -19.77 14.30
CA SER A 17 -28.56 -19.40 12.90
C SER A 17 -27.23 -19.24 12.16
N LEU A 18 -27.29 -19.03 10.84
CA LEU A 18 -26.14 -18.57 10.08
C LEU A 18 -25.76 -17.15 10.55
N LYS A 19 -24.48 -16.75 10.45
CA LYS A 19 -24.10 -15.36 10.70
C LYS A 19 -24.46 -14.51 9.48
N SER A 20 -24.84 -13.26 9.70
CA SER A 20 -25.12 -12.31 8.62
C SER A 20 -23.92 -12.13 7.67
N LEU A 21 -22.69 -12.22 8.20
CA LEU A 21 -21.46 -12.19 7.40
C LEU A 21 -21.33 -13.41 6.48
N ASP A 22 -21.66 -14.60 6.97
CA ASP A 22 -21.61 -15.84 6.19
C ASP A 22 -22.62 -15.76 5.03
N LEU A 23 -23.84 -15.28 5.33
CA LEU A 23 -24.91 -15.09 4.35
C LEU A 23 -24.49 -14.14 3.22
N VAL A 24 -23.96 -12.96 3.55
CA VAL A 24 -23.48 -11.96 2.57
C VAL A 24 -22.29 -12.48 1.78
N THR A 25 -21.43 -13.30 2.39
CA THR A 25 -20.24 -13.85 1.73
C THR A 25 -20.63 -14.96 0.76
N MET A 26 -21.46 -15.92 1.17
CA MET A 26 -21.98 -16.97 0.28
C MET A 26 -22.77 -16.35 -0.89
N LYS A 27 -23.61 -15.34 -0.64
CA LYS A 27 -24.36 -14.62 -1.69
C LYS A 27 -23.49 -13.86 -2.70
N LYS A 28 -22.21 -13.62 -2.40
CA LYS A 28 -21.22 -13.04 -3.33
C LYS A 28 -20.35 -14.09 -4.04
N LEU A 29 -20.41 -15.34 -3.59
CA LEU A 29 -19.63 -16.47 -4.09
C LEU A 29 -20.47 -17.45 -4.91
N ASP A 30 -21.78 -17.52 -4.68
CA ASP A 30 -22.71 -18.50 -5.27
C ASP A 30 -22.74 -18.49 -6.81
N SER A 31 -22.57 -17.31 -7.41
CA SER A 31 -22.44 -17.10 -8.85
C SER A 31 -21.05 -17.44 -9.41
N LYS A 32 -20.02 -17.60 -8.55
CA LYS A 32 -18.60 -17.68 -8.94
C LYS A 32 -17.95 -19.04 -8.72
N VAL A 33 -18.46 -19.85 -7.79
CA VAL A 33 -17.87 -21.12 -7.39
C VAL A 33 -18.91 -22.04 -6.77
N ASN A 34 -18.77 -23.35 -6.95
CA ASN A 34 -19.57 -24.37 -6.29
C ASN A 34 -19.37 -24.32 -4.77
N ILE A 35 -20.30 -23.71 -4.03
CA ILE A 35 -20.25 -23.63 -2.55
C ILE A 35 -20.75 -24.92 -1.93
N ILE A 36 -19.94 -25.55 -1.07
CA ILE A 36 -20.32 -26.70 -0.24
C ILE A 36 -20.28 -26.25 1.22
N PRO A 37 -21.44 -26.01 1.87
CA PRO A 37 -21.48 -25.57 3.26
C PRO A 37 -21.18 -26.74 4.21
N ILE A 38 -20.28 -26.52 5.16
CA ILE A 38 -19.85 -27.52 6.14
C ILE A 38 -19.84 -26.94 7.55
N ILE A 39 -20.40 -27.65 8.52
CA ILE A 39 -20.38 -27.26 9.94
C ILE A 39 -19.04 -27.72 10.53
N ALA A 40 -18.20 -26.76 10.90
CA ALA A 40 -16.88 -27.00 11.47
C ALA A 40 -16.97 -27.50 12.93
N LYS A 41 -16.02 -28.36 13.35
CA LYS A 41 -15.90 -28.84 14.75
C LYS A 41 -17.26 -29.35 15.29
N SER A 42 -17.91 -30.23 14.54
CA SER A 42 -19.25 -30.72 14.90
C SER A 42 -19.29 -31.53 16.21
N ASP A 43 -18.14 -31.94 16.73
CA ASP A 43 -17.97 -32.49 18.08
C ASP A 43 -18.29 -31.52 19.23
N ALA A 44 -18.45 -30.22 18.94
CA ALA A 44 -18.92 -29.22 19.89
C ALA A 44 -20.46 -29.11 20.01
N ILE A 45 -21.24 -29.83 19.19
CA ILE A 45 -22.72 -29.76 19.17
C ILE A 45 -23.31 -31.16 19.44
N SER A 46 -24.38 -31.26 20.23
CA SER A 46 -25.07 -32.54 20.38
C SER A 46 -25.81 -32.96 19.10
N LYS A 47 -26.00 -34.27 18.87
CA LYS A 47 -26.70 -34.77 17.67
C LYS A 47 -28.09 -34.14 17.47
N SER A 48 -28.83 -33.90 18.56
CA SER A 48 -30.18 -33.32 18.52
C SER A 48 -30.19 -31.83 18.15
N GLU A 49 -29.18 -31.08 18.56
CA GLU A 49 -29.00 -29.67 18.17
C GLU A 49 -28.46 -29.58 16.75
N LEU A 50 -27.57 -30.49 16.35
CA LEU A 50 -26.99 -30.55 15.01
C LEU A 50 -28.08 -30.72 13.94
N THR A 51 -29.05 -31.63 14.13
CA THR A 51 -30.20 -31.77 13.21
C THR A 51 -31.00 -30.48 13.09
N LYS A 52 -31.31 -29.82 14.22
CA LYS A 52 -32.02 -28.52 14.22
C LYS A 52 -31.21 -27.42 13.54
N PHE A 53 -29.89 -27.41 13.73
CA PHE A 53 -28.98 -26.43 13.14
C PHE A 53 -28.83 -26.61 11.62
N LYS A 54 -28.71 -27.86 11.13
CA LYS A 54 -28.75 -28.16 9.69
C LYS A 54 -30.03 -27.63 9.03
N ILE A 55 -31.20 -27.94 9.62
CA ILE A 55 -32.51 -27.48 9.10
C ILE A 55 -32.57 -25.94 9.03
N LYS A 56 -32.12 -25.23 10.07
CA LYS A 56 -32.08 -23.76 10.08
C LYS A 56 -31.15 -23.20 9.01
N ILE A 57 -29.92 -23.71 8.90
CA ILE A 57 -28.97 -23.28 7.86
C ILE A 57 -29.58 -23.45 6.47
N THR A 58 -30.12 -24.63 6.15
CA THR A 58 -30.71 -24.90 4.83
C THR A 58 -31.92 -23.99 4.57
N SER A 59 -32.77 -23.76 5.58
CA SER A 59 -33.90 -22.82 5.47
C SER A 59 -33.47 -21.37 5.23
N GLU A 60 -32.42 -20.89 5.92
CA GLU A 60 -31.88 -19.54 5.74
C GLU A 60 -31.22 -19.35 4.38
N LEU A 61 -30.48 -20.36 3.88
CA LEU A 61 -29.86 -20.34 2.54
C LEU A 61 -30.93 -20.25 1.44
N VAL A 62 -31.98 -21.07 1.51
CA VAL A 62 -33.10 -21.05 0.56
C VAL A 62 -33.86 -19.73 0.64
N SER A 63 -34.16 -19.22 1.85
CA SER A 63 -34.91 -17.97 2.04
C SER A 63 -34.20 -16.73 1.48
N ASN A 64 -32.86 -16.76 1.40
CA ASN A 64 -32.04 -15.69 0.82
C ASN A 64 -31.62 -15.99 -0.64
N GLY A 65 -32.09 -17.10 -1.21
CA GLY A 65 -31.76 -17.55 -2.56
C GLY A 65 -30.26 -17.74 -2.79
N VAL A 66 -29.51 -18.19 -1.78
CA VAL A 66 -28.08 -18.49 -1.91
C VAL A 66 -27.94 -19.82 -2.65
N GLN A 67 -27.30 -19.80 -3.83
CA GLN A 67 -27.12 -21.01 -4.62
C GLN A 67 -25.92 -21.81 -4.11
N ILE A 68 -26.17 -22.82 -3.28
CA ILE A 68 -25.16 -23.82 -2.94
C ILE A 68 -25.10 -24.90 -4.01
N TYR A 69 -23.96 -25.60 -4.09
CA TYR A 69 -23.81 -26.76 -4.95
C TYR A 69 -24.78 -27.87 -4.50
N GLN A 70 -25.42 -28.50 -5.48
CA GLN A 70 -26.30 -29.65 -5.31
C GLN A 70 -25.76 -30.75 -6.23
N PHE A 71 -25.74 -31.98 -5.73
CA PHE A 71 -25.29 -33.12 -6.50
C PHE A 71 -26.26 -33.42 -7.64
N PRO A 72 -25.76 -33.67 -8.87
CA PRO A 72 -26.61 -34.06 -9.98
C PRO A 72 -27.28 -35.40 -9.68
N THR A 73 -28.58 -35.49 -9.94
CA THR A 73 -29.38 -36.70 -9.79
C THR A 73 -29.91 -37.22 -11.12
N ASP A 74 -29.33 -36.74 -12.23
CA ASP A 74 -29.81 -36.97 -13.60
C ASP A 74 -29.33 -38.31 -14.17
N ASP A 75 -28.21 -38.84 -13.64
CA ASP A 75 -27.69 -40.17 -13.93
C ASP A 75 -28.20 -41.18 -12.89
N GLU A 76 -29.07 -42.10 -13.32
CA GLU A 76 -29.68 -43.14 -12.48
C GLU A 76 -28.65 -43.98 -11.70
N SER A 77 -27.42 -44.15 -12.22
CA SER A 77 -26.38 -44.95 -11.57
C SER A 77 -25.81 -44.32 -10.29
N VAL A 78 -25.93 -42.99 -10.15
CA VAL A 78 -25.46 -42.22 -8.98
C VAL A 78 -26.57 -41.42 -8.28
N ALA A 79 -27.77 -41.35 -8.87
CA ALA A 79 -28.89 -40.55 -8.36
C ALA A 79 -29.28 -40.86 -6.91
N GLU A 80 -29.33 -42.14 -6.51
CA GLU A 80 -29.67 -42.53 -5.13
C GLU A 80 -28.60 -42.06 -4.12
N ILE A 81 -27.33 -42.21 -4.50
CA ILE A 81 -26.18 -41.78 -3.69
C ILE A 81 -26.19 -40.25 -3.57
N ASN A 82 -26.31 -39.54 -4.70
CA ASN A 82 -26.28 -38.08 -4.76
C ASN A 82 -27.50 -37.45 -4.08
N GLY A 83 -28.69 -38.03 -4.21
CA GLY A 83 -29.88 -37.64 -3.43
C GLY A 83 -29.67 -37.80 -1.92
N THR A 84 -29.07 -38.93 -1.50
CA THR A 84 -28.68 -39.15 -0.10
C THR A 84 -27.63 -38.14 0.37
N MET A 85 -26.64 -37.78 -0.45
CA MET A 85 -25.62 -36.77 -0.09
C MET A 85 -26.21 -35.36 0.00
N ASN A 86 -27.12 -34.98 -0.90
CA ASN A 86 -27.84 -33.70 -0.84
C ASN A 86 -28.61 -33.56 0.49
N ALA A 87 -29.26 -34.64 0.96
CA ALA A 87 -29.96 -34.65 2.24
C ALA A 87 -29.03 -34.52 3.48
N HIS A 88 -27.72 -34.75 3.35
CA HIS A 88 -26.75 -34.56 4.43
C HIS A 88 -26.16 -33.14 4.50
N LEU A 89 -26.43 -32.28 3.52
CA LEU A 89 -25.95 -30.89 3.52
C LEU A 89 -26.68 -30.05 4.59
N PRO A 90 -25.96 -29.15 5.31
CA PRO A 90 -24.50 -28.99 5.34
C PRO A 90 -23.80 -30.14 6.08
N PHE A 91 -22.66 -30.61 5.57
CA PHE A 91 -21.92 -31.73 6.20
C PHE A 91 -21.34 -31.32 7.56
N ALA A 92 -21.53 -32.15 8.58
CA ALA A 92 -21.00 -31.91 9.92
C ALA A 92 -19.64 -32.60 10.08
N VAL A 93 -18.55 -31.84 10.16
CA VAL A 93 -17.19 -32.39 10.05
C VAL A 93 -16.30 -32.12 11.25
N ILE A 94 -15.42 -33.09 11.52
CA ILE A 94 -14.39 -33.06 12.55
C ILE A 94 -13.05 -33.29 11.86
N GLY A 95 -12.06 -32.45 12.14
CA GLY A 95 -10.69 -32.64 11.68
C GLY A 95 -9.79 -33.11 12.82
N SER A 96 -8.92 -34.08 12.54
CA SER A 96 -7.78 -34.41 13.40
C SER A 96 -6.58 -34.85 12.56
N THR A 97 -5.39 -34.43 12.98
CA THR A 97 -4.09 -34.94 12.51
C THR A 97 -3.52 -36.00 13.44
N GLU A 98 -4.07 -36.17 14.63
CA GLU A 98 -3.62 -37.14 15.63
C GLU A 98 -4.19 -38.53 15.34
N GLU A 99 -3.32 -39.54 15.31
CA GLU A 99 -3.70 -40.93 15.13
C GLU A 99 -3.61 -41.67 16.47
N LEU A 100 -4.73 -42.26 16.88
CA LEU A 100 -4.86 -43.00 18.13
C LEU A 100 -5.09 -44.47 17.84
N LYS A 101 -4.47 -45.34 18.64
CA LYS A 101 -4.68 -46.79 18.56
C LYS A 101 -5.99 -47.14 19.26
N ILE A 102 -7.04 -47.39 18.48
CA ILE A 102 -8.35 -47.80 18.99
C ILE A 102 -8.54 -49.27 18.65
N GLY A 103 -8.41 -50.14 19.65
CA GLY A 103 -8.30 -51.58 19.45
C GLY A 103 -7.02 -51.95 18.66
N ASN A 104 -7.19 -52.61 17.53
CA ASN A 104 -6.08 -53.09 16.69
C ASN A 104 -5.76 -52.19 15.48
N LYS A 105 -6.39 -51.02 15.34
CA LYS A 105 -6.14 -50.08 14.23
C LYS A 105 -5.71 -48.71 14.74
N MET A 106 -4.81 -48.07 14.02
CA MET A 106 -4.55 -46.64 14.13
C MET A 106 -5.67 -45.91 13.37
N MET A 107 -6.29 -44.91 13.99
CA MET A 107 -7.34 -44.10 13.36
C MET A 107 -7.18 -42.63 13.75
N LYS A 108 -7.51 -41.73 12.82
CA LYS A 108 -7.55 -40.29 13.11
C LYS A 108 -8.71 -39.97 14.04
N ALA A 109 -8.40 -39.37 15.18
CA ALA A 109 -9.37 -39.16 16.24
C ALA A 109 -8.99 -37.94 17.11
N ARG A 110 -9.95 -37.46 17.92
CA ARG A 110 -9.73 -36.44 18.94
C ARG A 110 -9.97 -37.05 20.32
N GLN A 111 -8.99 -36.96 21.21
CA GLN A 111 -9.13 -37.43 22.58
C GLN A 111 -9.68 -36.33 23.48
N TYR A 112 -10.71 -36.65 24.25
CA TYR A 112 -11.22 -35.83 25.35
C TYR A 112 -11.21 -36.64 26.65
N PRO A 113 -11.29 -35.99 27.84
CA PRO A 113 -11.40 -36.68 29.12
C PRO A 113 -12.63 -37.60 29.23
N TRP A 114 -13.71 -37.27 28.51
CA TRP A 114 -14.98 -38.00 28.49
C TRP A 114 -15.10 -39.04 27.36
N GLY A 115 -14.11 -39.16 26.46
CA GLY A 115 -14.15 -40.13 25.37
C GLY A 115 -13.36 -39.72 24.12
N THR A 116 -13.41 -40.56 23.09
CA THR A 116 -12.59 -40.42 21.88
C THR A 116 -13.47 -40.29 20.65
N VAL A 117 -13.35 -39.19 19.91
CA VAL A 117 -14.16 -38.94 18.71
C VAL A 117 -13.36 -39.30 17.46
N GLN A 118 -13.71 -40.45 16.87
CA GLN A 118 -13.14 -40.94 15.61
C GLN A 118 -13.63 -40.10 14.42
N VAL A 119 -12.71 -39.68 13.55
CA VAL A 119 -13.00 -38.84 12.36
C VAL A 119 -13.61 -39.66 11.22
N GLU A 120 -13.15 -40.90 11.01
CA GLU A 120 -13.66 -41.77 9.93
C GLU A 120 -14.91 -42.58 10.31
N ASN A 121 -15.53 -42.26 11.45
CA ASN A 121 -16.73 -42.95 11.92
C ASN A 121 -17.98 -42.14 11.58
N GLU A 122 -18.83 -42.68 10.70
CA GLU A 122 -20.08 -42.05 10.26
C GLU A 122 -21.11 -41.85 11.38
N ALA A 123 -21.01 -42.61 12.48
CA ALA A 123 -21.84 -42.37 13.66
C ALA A 123 -21.38 -41.15 14.47
N HIS A 124 -20.21 -40.57 14.18
CA HIS A 124 -19.68 -39.38 14.84
C HIS A 124 -19.72 -38.13 13.95
N CYS A 125 -19.37 -38.23 12.65
CA CYS A 125 -19.40 -37.10 11.74
C CYS A 125 -19.51 -37.51 10.26
N ASP A 126 -19.87 -36.54 9.41
CA ASP A 126 -20.07 -36.72 7.97
C ASP A 126 -18.76 -36.64 7.16
N PHE A 127 -17.58 -36.73 7.79
CA PHE A 127 -16.29 -36.58 7.11
C PHE A 127 -16.09 -37.60 5.98
N VAL A 128 -16.50 -38.86 6.19
CA VAL A 128 -16.45 -39.90 5.15
C VAL A 128 -17.31 -39.46 3.97
N LYS A 129 -18.56 -39.08 4.20
CA LYS A 129 -19.48 -38.62 3.15
C LYS A 129 -18.91 -37.45 2.34
N LEU A 130 -18.34 -36.44 3.00
CA LEU A 130 -17.66 -35.32 2.34
C LEU A 130 -16.46 -35.77 1.49
N ARG A 131 -15.64 -36.71 1.97
CA ARG A 131 -14.46 -37.22 1.25
C ARG A 131 -14.86 -37.99 0.00
N GLU A 132 -15.77 -38.95 0.13
CA GLU A 132 -16.24 -39.77 -0.99
C GLU A 132 -16.88 -38.89 -2.08
N MET A 133 -17.68 -37.91 -1.66
CA MET A 133 -18.32 -36.92 -2.51
C MET A 133 -17.33 -36.05 -3.30
N LEU A 134 -16.34 -35.45 -2.64
CA LEU A 134 -15.37 -34.53 -3.27
C LEU A 134 -14.41 -35.24 -4.22
N ILE A 135 -13.97 -36.45 -3.86
CA ILE A 135 -12.80 -37.08 -4.47
C ILE A 135 -13.17 -38.25 -5.38
N ARG A 136 -14.23 -39.01 -5.10
CA ARG A 136 -14.57 -40.21 -5.87
C ARG A 136 -15.67 -40.02 -6.90
N VAL A 137 -16.74 -39.31 -6.55
CA VAL A 137 -17.97 -39.29 -7.36
C VAL A 137 -18.09 -38.02 -8.20
N ASN A 138 -18.04 -36.84 -7.56
CA ASN A 138 -18.52 -35.61 -8.19
C ASN A 138 -17.40 -34.63 -8.61
N MET A 139 -16.14 -35.08 -8.70
CA MET A 139 -15.01 -34.21 -9.07
C MET A 139 -15.13 -33.69 -10.51
N GLU A 140 -15.64 -34.51 -11.44
CA GLU A 140 -15.81 -34.12 -12.83
C GLU A 140 -16.98 -33.14 -13.01
N ASP A 141 -18.13 -33.38 -12.37
CA ASP A 141 -19.25 -32.43 -12.36
C ASP A 141 -18.87 -31.07 -11.74
N LEU A 142 -18.13 -31.05 -10.63
CA LEU A 142 -17.61 -29.81 -10.04
C LEU A 142 -16.74 -29.02 -11.04
N ARG A 143 -15.93 -29.71 -11.85
CA ARG A 143 -15.13 -29.08 -12.92
C ARG A 143 -16.00 -28.60 -14.06
N GLU A 144 -16.99 -29.38 -14.48
CA GLU A 144 -17.88 -29.05 -15.58
C GLU A 144 -18.79 -27.86 -15.24
N GLN A 145 -19.44 -27.83 -14.07
CA GLN A 145 -20.20 -26.66 -13.61
C GLN A 145 -19.30 -25.41 -13.45
N THR A 146 -18.04 -25.59 -13.04
CA THR A 146 -17.08 -24.47 -12.99
C THR A 146 -16.79 -23.92 -14.38
N HIS A 147 -16.74 -24.77 -15.41
CA HIS A 147 -16.52 -24.34 -16.78
C HIS A 147 -17.78 -23.76 -17.43
N SER A 148 -18.86 -24.54 -17.50
CA SER A 148 -20.08 -24.24 -18.25
C SER A 148 -20.95 -23.14 -17.62
N ARG A 149 -20.90 -22.98 -16.29
CA ARG A 149 -21.73 -22.00 -15.56
C ARG A 149 -20.90 -20.85 -15.00
N HIS A 150 -19.97 -21.13 -14.09
CA HIS A 150 -19.26 -20.06 -13.37
C HIS A 150 -18.28 -19.29 -14.27
N TYR A 151 -17.49 -20.01 -15.06
CA TYR A 151 -16.55 -19.40 -16.00
C TYR A 151 -17.26 -18.73 -17.17
N GLU A 152 -18.29 -19.34 -17.78
CA GLU A 152 -19.03 -18.66 -18.86
C GLU A 152 -19.80 -17.42 -18.38
N LEU A 153 -20.34 -17.41 -17.16
CA LEU A 153 -20.91 -16.19 -16.57
C LEU A 153 -19.85 -15.07 -16.44
N TYR A 154 -18.67 -15.40 -15.93
CA TYR A 154 -17.55 -14.47 -15.86
C TYR A 154 -17.09 -14.00 -17.26
N ARG A 155 -16.98 -14.93 -18.21
CA ARG A 155 -16.54 -14.69 -19.58
C ARG A 155 -17.51 -13.75 -20.30
N ARG A 156 -18.82 -14.00 -20.23
CA ARG A 156 -19.84 -13.09 -20.78
C ARG A 156 -19.72 -11.69 -20.22
N CYS A 157 -19.72 -11.54 -18.89
CA CYS A 157 -19.63 -10.21 -18.27
C CYS A 157 -18.31 -9.49 -18.60
N LYS A 158 -17.19 -10.22 -18.74
CA LYS A 158 -15.91 -9.63 -19.16
C LYS A 158 -15.87 -9.24 -20.63
N LEU A 159 -16.50 -10.01 -21.51
CA LEU A 159 -16.65 -9.66 -22.92
C LEU A 159 -17.52 -8.40 -23.08
N GLU A 160 -18.65 -8.33 -22.38
CA GLU A 160 -19.51 -7.14 -22.32
C GLU A 160 -18.75 -5.89 -21.83
N GLU A 161 -17.96 -6.02 -20.74
CA GLU A 161 -17.11 -4.94 -20.19
C GLU A 161 -15.95 -4.55 -21.13
N MET A 162 -15.47 -5.47 -21.97
CA MET A 162 -14.49 -5.18 -23.02
C MET A 162 -15.10 -4.53 -24.27
N GLY A 163 -16.44 -4.44 -24.35
CA GLY A 163 -17.17 -3.82 -25.47
C GLY A 163 -17.76 -4.82 -26.46
N PHE A 164 -17.59 -6.13 -26.26
CA PHE A 164 -18.23 -7.16 -27.07
C PHE A 164 -19.69 -7.30 -26.63
N LYS A 165 -20.60 -6.68 -27.38
CA LYS A 165 -22.04 -6.93 -27.31
C LYS A 165 -22.46 -7.70 -28.55
N ASP A 166 -23.38 -8.65 -28.38
CA ASP A 166 -24.08 -9.29 -29.50
C ASP A 166 -25.08 -8.28 -30.11
N THR A 167 -24.57 -7.37 -30.96
CA THR A 167 -25.39 -6.42 -31.71
C THR A 167 -25.60 -6.89 -33.14
N ASP A 168 -26.85 -7.24 -33.43
CA ASP A 168 -27.47 -7.53 -34.73
C ASP A 168 -26.97 -8.74 -35.53
N PRO A 169 -27.90 -9.55 -36.12
CA PRO A 169 -27.56 -10.67 -37.00
C PRO A 169 -26.96 -10.25 -38.35
N ASP A 170 -26.93 -8.95 -38.66
CA ASP A 170 -26.35 -8.36 -39.88
C ASP A 170 -24.92 -7.80 -39.66
N SER A 171 -24.43 -7.85 -38.41
CA SER A 171 -23.05 -7.44 -38.11
C SER A 171 -22.05 -8.48 -38.61
N LYS A 172 -21.10 -8.04 -39.45
CA LYS A 172 -19.96 -8.86 -39.88
C LYS A 172 -19.25 -9.48 -38.65
N PRO A 173 -18.72 -10.71 -38.74
CA PRO A 173 -18.06 -11.37 -37.62
C PRO A 173 -16.92 -10.49 -37.09
N PHE A 174 -17.12 -9.93 -35.89
CA PHE A 174 -16.20 -8.99 -35.27
C PHE A 174 -14.90 -9.73 -34.92
N SER A 175 -13.77 -9.30 -35.48
CA SER A 175 -12.50 -10.00 -35.27
C SER A 175 -11.97 -9.73 -33.88
N LEU A 176 -11.75 -10.79 -33.09
CA LEU A 176 -11.07 -10.70 -31.79
C LEU A 176 -9.74 -9.93 -31.89
N GLN A 177 -9.01 -10.13 -32.99
CA GLN A 177 -7.75 -9.46 -33.33
C GLN A 177 -7.90 -7.93 -33.32
N GLU A 178 -8.90 -7.40 -34.04
CA GLU A 178 -9.12 -5.96 -34.23
C GLU A 178 -9.48 -5.26 -32.92
N THR A 179 -10.24 -5.92 -32.03
CA THR A 179 -10.55 -5.39 -30.69
C THR A 179 -9.35 -5.37 -29.74
N TYR A 180 -8.47 -6.38 -29.79
CA TYR A 180 -7.21 -6.33 -29.04
C TYR A 180 -6.27 -5.24 -29.58
N GLU A 181 -6.23 -5.06 -30.90
CA GLU A 181 -5.45 -3.98 -31.55
C GLU A 181 -6.02 -2.60 -31.22
N ALA A 182 -7.35 -2.42 -31.20
CA ALA A 182 -8.00 -1.18 -30.79
C ALA A 182 -7.69 -0.81 -29.32
N LYS A 183 -7.88 -1.74 -28.37
CA LYS A 183 -7.53 -1.53 -26.94
C LYS A 183 -6.03 -1.27 -26.74
N ARG A 184 -5.17 -1.92 -27.53
CA ARG A 184 -3.72 -1.68 -27.50
C ARG A 184 -3.37 -0.29 -28.02
N ASN A 185 -4.02 0.18 -29.09
CA ASN A 185 -3.81 1.51 -29.64
C ASN A 185 -4.36 2.60 -28.70
N GLU A 186 -5.50 2.38 -28.06
CA GLU A 186 -6.05 3.25 -27.00
C GLU A 186 -5.06 3.38 -25.83
N PHE A 187 -4.55 2.26 -25.32
CA PHE A 187 -3.56 2.26 -24.24
C PHE A 187 -2.24 2.95 -24.63
N LEU A 188 -1.75 2.75 -25.86
CA LEU A 188 -0.57 3.45 -26.39
C LEU A 188 -0.81 4.96 -26.50
N GLY A 189 -2.00 5.38 -26.95
CA GLY A 189 -2.40 6.78 -27.01
C GLY A 189 -2.49 7.45 -25.63
N GLU A 190 -3.04 6.75 -24.63
CA GLU A 190 -3.02 7.22 -23.25
C GLU A 190 -1.59 7.37 -22.70
N LEU A 191 -0.70 6.42 -23.02
CA LEU A 191 0.68 6.43 -22.55
C LEU A 191 1.44 7.63 -23.15
N GLN A 192 1.30 7.86 -24.46
CA GLN A 192 1.86 9.02 -25.15
C GLN A 192 1.31 10.33 -24.57
N LYS A 193 0.00 10.40 -24.30
CA LYS A 193 -0.59 11.62 -23.71
C LYS A 193 -0.03 11.92 -22.32
N LYS A 194 0.13 10.89 -21.47
CA LYS A 194 0.76 11.03 -20.14
C LYS A 194 2.25 11.41 -20.22
N GLU A 195 2.97 10.91 -21.23
CA GLU A 195 4.36 11.29 -21.51
C GLU A 195 4.45 12.76 -21.95
N GLU A 196 3.60 13.21 -22.86
CA GLU A 196 3.50 14.59 -23.34
C GLU A 196 3.15 15.55 -22.18
N GLU A 197 2.17 15.19 -21.33
CA GLU A 197 1.81 15.94 -20.12
C GLU A 197 2.98 16.05 -19.12
N MET A 198 3.72 14.96 -18.86
CA MET A 198 4.92 15.00 -18.03
C MET A 198 6.03 15.87 -18.64
N ARG A 199 6.23 15.79 -19.96
CA ARG A 199 7.23 16.57 -20.69
C ARG A 199 6.90 18.06 -20.65
N GLN A 200 5.63 18.43 -20.82
CA GLN A 200 5.17 19.81 -20.69
C GLN A 200 5.35 20.33 -19.26
N MET A 201 4.99 19.55 -18.23
CA MET A 201 5.27 19.92 -16.84
C MET A 201 6.77 20.09 -16.56
N PHE A 202 7.63 19.25 -17.13
CA PHE A 202 9.08 19.39 -16.98
C PHE A 202 9.59 20.69 -17.62
N VAL A 203 9.22 20.97 -18.86
CA VAL A 203 9.60 22.21 -19.58
C VAL A 203 9.11 23.45 -18.82
N GLN A 204 7.89 23.44 -18.30
CA GLN A 204 7.35 24.53 -17.51
C GLN A 204 8.15 24.76 -16.21
N ARG A 205 8.46 23.71 -15.45
CA ARG A 205 9.29 23.81 -14.23
C ARG A 205 10.72 24.29 -14.52
N VAL A 206 11.33 23.83 -15.61
CA VAL A 206 12.67 24.30 -16.03
C VAL A 206 12.63 25.79 -16.33
N LYS A 207 11.64 26.25 -17.09
CA LYS A 207 11.46 27.68 -17.43
C LYS A 207 11.21 28.55 -16.19
N GLU A 208 10.43 28.07 -15.22
CA GLU A 208 10.21 28.74 -13.94
C GLU A 208 11.52 28.82 -13.13
N LYS A 209 12.29 27.73 -13.06
CA LYS A 209 13.59 27.72 -12.35
C LYS A 209 14.68 28.53 -13.02
N GLU A 210 14.73 28.60 -14.35
CA GLU A 210 15.61 29.53 -15.06
C GLU A 210 15.24 31.00 -14.78
N ALA A 211 13.94 31.32 -14.69
CA ALA A 211 13.49 32.67 -14.37
C ALA A 211 13.87 33.07 -12.94
N GLU A 212 13.61 32.20 -11.95
CA GLU A 212 14.05 32.40 -10.55
C GLU A 212 15.57 32.58 -10.45
N LEU A 213 16.35 31.72 -11.12
CA LEU A 213 17.82 31.78 -11.10
C LEU A 213 18.32 33.12 -11.68
N LYS A 214 17.74 33.56 -12.80
CA LYS A 214 18.09 34.82 -13.47
C LYS A 214 17.75 36.05 -12.63
N GLU A 215 16.66 36.02 -11.88
CA GLU A 215 16.31 37.09 -10.93
C GLU A 215 17.28 37.12 -9.73
N ALA A 216 17.63 35.94 -9.18
CA ALA A 216 18.62 35.82 -8.12
C ALA A 216 20.03 36.26 -8.56
N GLU A 217 20.47 35.93 -9.78
CA GLU A 217 21.72 36.41 -10.36
C GLU A 217 21.72 37.94 -10.49
N LYS A 218 20.63 38.53 -10.96
CA LYS A 218 20.48 39.99 -11.07
C LYS A 218 20.56 40.66 -9.69
N GLU A 219 19.83 40.16 -8.70
CA GLU A 219 19.93 40.67 -7.33
C GLU A 219 21.36 40.58 -6.78
N LEU A 220 22.06 39.46 -7.02
CA LEU A 220 23.43 39.25 -6.56
C LEU A 220 24.39 40.24 -7.22
N HIS A 221 24.20 40.52 -8.52
CA HIS A 221 24.99 41.53 -9.24
C HIS A 221 24.76 42.94 -8.69
N GLU A 222 23.51 43.34 -8.47
CA GLU A 222 23.20 44.65 -7.86
C GLU A 222 23.69 44.76 -6.41
N LYS A 223 23.71 43.66 -5.63
CA LYS A 223 24.28 43.62 -4.28
C LYS A 223 25.81 43.76 -4.34
N PHE A 224 26.47 43.11 -5.29
CA PHE A 224 27.90 43.23 -5.53
C PHE A 224 28.31 44.66 -5.90
N ASP A 225 27.60 45.31 -6.83
CA ASP A 225 27.90 46.70 -7.22
C ASP A 225 27.67 47.70 -6.07
N ARG A 226 26.61 47.51 -5.26
CA ARG A 226 26.38 48.30 -4.04
C ARG A 226 27.54 48.17 -3.04
N LEU A 227 27.98 46.94 -2.77
CA LEU A 227 29.12 46.66 -1.88
C LEU A 227 30.43 47.24 -2.43
N LYS A 228 30.69 47.09 -3.73
CA LYS A 228 31.88 47.62 -4.41
C LYS A 228 31.95 49.15 -4.32
N LYS A 229 30.81 49.84 -4.46
CA LYS A 229 30.73 51.30 -4.32
C LYS A 229 30.95 51.75 -2.88
N LEU A 230 30.30 51.10 -1.91
CA LEU A 230 30.53 51.35 -0.47
C LEU A 230 32.01 51.20 -0.10
N HIS A 231 32.65 50.11 -0.56
CA HIS A 231 34.06 49.85 -0.30
C HIS A 231 35.00 50.87 -0.96
N GLN A 232 34.64 51.40 -2.14
CA GLN A 232 35.35 52.54 -2.75
C GLN A 232 35.21 53.83 -1.93
N ASP A 233 34.00 54.15 -1.47
CA ASP A 233 33.74 55.35 -0.67
C ASP A 233 34.41 55.28 0.72
N GLU A 234 34.44 54.10 1.35
CA GLU A 234 35.18 53.86 2.61
C GLU A 234 36.69 53.93 2.40
N LYS A 235 37.22 53.32 1.34
CA LYS A 235 38.64 53.42 1.00
C LYS A 235 39.05 54.88 0.81
N LYS A 236 38.27 55.67 0.08
CA LYS A 236 38.53 57.10 -0.12
C LYS A 236 38.51 57.88 1.21
N LYS A 237 37.51 57.64 2.07
CA LYS A 237 37.47 58.24 3.43
C LYS A 237 38.68 57.87 4.29
N LEU A 238 39.21 56.65 4.16
CA LEU A 238 40.41 56.21 4.86
C LEU A 238 41.67 56.88 4.28
N GLU A 239 41.77 57.04 2.97
CA GLU A 239 42.86 57.79 2.31
C GLU A 239 42.85 59.28 2.70
N ASP A 240 41.68 59.93 2.70
CA ASP A 240 41.51 61.32 3.13
C ASP A 240 41.89 61.51 4.61
N LYS A 241 41.44 60.61 5.51
CA LYS A 241 41.84 60.61 6.93
C LYS A 241 43.33 60.37 7.11
N LYS A 242 43.92 59.43 6.36
CA LYS A 242 45.37 59.17 6.41
C LYS A 242 46.15 60.43 6.02
N LYS A 243 45.74 61.10 4.95
CA LYS A 243 46.38 62.35 4.50
C LYS A 243 46.28 63.46 5.57
N SER A 244 45.12 63.65 6.18
CA SER A 244 44.93 64.57 7.31
C SER A 244 45.90 64.28 8.46
N LEU A 245 46.04 63.00 8.84
CA LEU A 245 46.96 62.59 9.91
C LEU A 245 48.44 62.77 9.50
N ASP A 246 48.80 62.47 8.25
CA ASP A 246 50.16 62.71 7.74
C ASP A 246 50.49 64.22 7.73
N ASP A 247 49.55 65.08 7.35
CA ASP A 247 49.67 66.54 7.38
C ASP A 247 49.79 67.08 8.83
N GLU A 248 48.98 66.58 9.77
CA GLU A 248 49.09 66.89 11.21
C GLU A 248 50.43 66.44 11.80
N VAL A 249 50.89 65.22 11.47
CA VAL A 249 52.19 64.70 11.90
C VAL A 249 53.34 65.54 11.33
N ASN A 250 53.24 66.00 10.08
CA ASN A 250 54.24 66.88 9.47
C ASN A 250 54.24 68.28 10.10
N ALA A 251 53.08 68.86 10.38
CA ALA A 251 52.96 70.12 11.11
C ALA A 251 53.51 70.00 12.55
N PHE A 252 53.27 68.87 13.23
CA PHE A 252 53.83 68.59 14.55
C PHE A 252 55.35 68.46 14.50
N LYS A 253 55.90 67.74 13.51
CA LYS A 253 57.36 67.67 13.27
C LYS A 253 57.96 69.06 13.04
N GLN A 254 57.36 69.88 12.18
CA GLN A 254 57.83 71.25 11.93
C GLN A 254 57.84 72.11 13.20
N ARG A 255 56.76 72.08 14.00
CA ARG A 255 56.70 72.78 15.30
C ARG A 255 57.76 72.26 16.27
N LYS A 256 57.98 70.94 16.32
CA LYS A 256 59.04 70.32 17.14
C LYS A 256 60.42 70.84 16.72
N THR A 257 60.75 70.78 15.43
CA THR A 257 62.04 71.27 14.90
C THR A 257 62.23 72.77 15.15
N ALA A 258 61.18 73.58 15.01
CA ALA A 258 61.22 75.01 15.31
C ALA A 258 61.44 75.28 16.82
N ALA A 259 60.82 74.49 17.70
CA ALA A 259 61.04 74.59 19.15
C ALA A 259 62.46 74.15 19.55
N GLU A 260 63.00 73.09 18.92
CA GLU A 260 64.39 72.65 19.10
C GLU A 260 65.40 73.72 18.59
N LEU A 261 65.08 74.41 17.49
CA LEU A 261 65.86 75.56 17.00
C LEU A 261 65.78 76.78 17.93
N LEU A 262 64.61 77.08 18.51
CA LEU A 262 64.46 78.15 19.49
C LEU A 262 65.17 77.83 20.82
N GLN A 263 65.21 76.56 21.25
CA GLN A 263 66.03 76.16 22.40
C GLN A 263 67.54 76.27 22.13
N SER A 264 68.00 75.97 20.91
CA SER A 264 69.42 76.15 20.55
C SER A 264 69.82 77.62 20.37
N GLN A 265 68.96 78.48 19.83
CA GLN A 265 69.22 79.94 19.79
C GLN A 265 69.08 80.61 21.16
N GLY A 266 68.13 80.19 21.99
CA GLY A 266 67.98 80.65 23.38
C GLY A 266 69.18 80.33 24.28
N SER A 267 70.10 79.48 23.82
CA SER A 267 71.33 79.12 24.52
C SER A 267 72.53 80.03 24.19
N GLN A 268 72.37 81.08 23.36
CA GLN A 268 73.48 81.98 22.96
C GLN A 268 73.29 83.47 23.30
N ALA A 269 72.21 83.90 23.95
CA ALA A 269 72.03 85.32 24.33
C ALA A 269 71.41 85.50 25.74
N GLY A 270 72.28 85.74 26.74
CA GLY A 270 71.92 86.26 28.07
C GLY A 270 71.86 85.21 29.18
N GLY A 271 72.93 85.10 29.98
CA GLY A 271 73.02 84.16 31.11
C GLY A 271 73.07 84.81 32.49
N SER A 272 72.75 84.01 33.52
CA SER A 272 72.86 84.27 34.98
C SER A 272 71.91 85.35 35.57
N GLN A 273 71.22 85.16 36.71
CA GLN A 273 71.18 84.08 37.72
C GLN A 273 69.87 84.23 38.57
N THR A 274 69.49 83.51 39.65
CA THR A 274 70.20 82.70 40.68
C THR A 274 69.37 81.50 41.22
N LEU A 275 70.06 80.40 41.53
CA LEU A 275 69.98 79.51 42.72
C LEU A 275 68.69 78.76 43.20
N LYS A 276 68.88 77.42 43.25
CA LYS A 276 68.53 76.43 44.33
C LYS A 276 67.05 75.96 44.43
N ARG A 277 66.76 74.71 44.01
CA ARG A 277 66.84 73.39 44.74
C ARG A 277 65.46 73.02 45.33
N ASP A 278 65.01 71.77 45.38
CA ASP A 278 65.67 70.46 45.20
C ASP A 278 64.65 69.40 44.69
N LYS A 279 65.15 68.20 44.27
CA LYS A 279 64.61 66.81 44.42
C LYS A 279 63.09 66.52 44.68
N GLU A 280 62.49 65.38 44.29
CA GLU A 280 63.02 64.11 43.75
C GLU A 280 61.95 63.23 43.01
N LYS A 281 62.43 62.45 42.03
CA LYS A 281 62.02 61.08 41.61
C LYS A 281 60.59 60.50 41.83
N LYS A 282 60.10 59.91 40.72
CA LYS A 282 59.52 58.54 40.57
C LYS A 282 58.57 58.00 41.66
N LYS A 283 57.38 57.60 41.21
CA LYS A 283 57.20 56.23 40.69
C LYS A 283 56.14 56.18 39.59
#